data_AF-A0AAE3P1N4-F1
#
_entry.id   AF-A0AAE3P1N4-F1
#
_cell.length_a   1.000
_cell.length_b   1.000
_cell.length_c   1.000
_cell.angle_alpha   90.00
_cell.angle_beta   90.00
_cell.angle_gamma   90.00
#
_symmetry.space_group_name_H-M   'P 1'
#
loop_
_entity.id
_entity.type
_entity.pdbx_description
1 polymer ?
#
loop_
_entity_poly.entity_id
_entity_poly.type
_entity_poly.pdbx_seq_one_letter_code
_entity_poly.pdbx_strand_id
1 'polypeptide(L)'
;MKKLVFILVITSKILSQSFYDKNNYKNNSLDVTINPASIAMGESFVANYKSPSSFVENPANLFQENNTTLFYYTRSLNWITETETFKFTSVGGTLKLQFGDLGIAYNEYRAGKSLFNSQSDERNSTLIFALSKKIIKNLNAGINIKFFDHKRVSEFGMGLNLESNTAILFDFGLLYSPLKFSTQKTEHELTLGTTIQNFGTDFKEKDYIFNNEFKFVRLPRFLKFGFAYNIQFRNDENKNDLEILFTGSYKSFLNPLKYEIGDVDYWGVGSQVKIKDFFVARVGSYQSPEYNLLYDRAKPLLRYGFGINLPLSKLGFDIPLTISADYTFIPINQIEMYNLDGQLIKSKKSLYAAGITIRMNDLFGE
;
A
#
# COMPACT_ATOMS: atom_id res chain seq x y z
N MET A 1 0.82 29.27 -20.73
CA MET A 1 -0.61 29.42 -20.43
C MET A 1 -1.48 28.22 -20.84
N LYS A 2 -1.50 27.76 -22.10
CA LYS A 2 -2.38 26.64 -22.54
C LYS A 2 -2.22 25.31 -21.74
N LYS A 3 -0.99 24.95 -21.33
CA LYS A 3 -0.73 23.76 -20.49
C LYS A 3 -1.26 23.90 -19.05
N LEU A 4 -1.27 25.12 -18.52
CA LEU A 4 -1.71 25.40 -17.14
C LEU A 4 -3.24 25.37 -17.05
N VAL A 5 -3.93 25.88 -18.08
CA VAL A 5 -5.40 25.82 -18.21
C VAL A 5 -5.87 24.37 -18.35
N PHE A 6 -5.16 23.52 -19.09
CA PHE A 6 -5.52 22.10 -19.23
C PHE A 6 -5.42 21.33 -17.89
N ILE A 7 -4.39 21.60 -17.08
CA ILE A 7 -4.24 21.04 -15.73
C ILE A 7 -5.34 21.55 -14.80
N LEU A 8 -5.72 22.82 -14.90
CA LEU A 8 -6.82 23.43 -14.12
C LEU A 8 -8.21 22.88 -14.49
N VAL A 9 -8.44 22.57 -15.76
CA VAL A 9 -9.70 21.97 -16.25
C VAL A 9 -9.81 20.48 -15.89
N ILE A 10 -8.68 19.76 -15.92
CA ILE A 10 -8.63 18.38 -15.44
C ILE A 10 -8.85 18.34 -13.92
N THR A 11 -8.16 19.18 -13.15
CA THR A 11 -8.36 19.25 -11.69
C THR A 11 -9.78 19.66 -11.31
N SER A 12 -10.42 20.60 -12.02
CA SER A 12 -11.80 20.99 -11.73
C SER A 12 -12.83 19.90 -12.05
N LYS A 13 -12.65 19.12 -13.13
CA LYS A 13 -13.51 17.94 -13.41
C LYS A 13 -13.24 16.76 -12.48
N ILE A 14 -11.99 16.58 -12.06
CA ILE A 14 -11.59 15.58 -11.07
C ILE A 14 -12.21 15.90 -9.69
N LEU A 15 -12.36 17.18 -9.36
CA LEU A 15 -12.98 17.65 -8.11
C LEU A 15 -14.52 17.73 -8.16
N SER A 16 -15.15 17.80 -9.34
CA SER A 16 -16.60 18.01 -9.46
C SER A 16 -17.48 16.75 -9.39
N GLN A 17 -16.89 15.55 -9.29
CA GLN A 17 -17.63 14.31 -9.13
C GLN A 17 -17.69 13.85 -7.67
N SER A 18 -18.77 14.21 -6.98
CA SER A 18 -19.70 13.28 -6.31
C SER A 18 -20.56 14.02 -5.27
N PHE A 19 -21.77 14.40 -5.65
CA PHE A 19 -22.82 14.89 -4.73
C PHE A 19 -23.78 13.75 -4.30
N TYR A 20 -23.45 12.48 -4.55
CA TYR A 20 -24.33 11.32 -4.26
C TYR A 20 -23.97 10.62 -2.94
N ASP A 21 -24.91 10.52 -2.01
CA ASP A 21 -24.66 10.71 -0.58
C ASP A 21 -24.88 9.46 0.30
N LYS A 22 -24.59 8.24 -0.16
CA LYS A 22 -24.90 7.04 0.67
C LYS A 22 -23.75 6.06 0.91
N ASN A 23 -22.97 5.66 -0.10
CA ASN A 23 -21.99 4.59 0.06
C ASN A 23 -20.59 5.00 -0.40
N ASN A 24 -19.61 4.70 0.44
CA ASN A 24 -18.19 4.89 0.19
C ASN A 24 -17.49 3.54 0.42
N TYR A 25 -16.81 3.03 -0.60
CA TYR A 25 -16.17 1.73 -0.53
C TYR A 25 -14.71 1.91 -0.11
N LYS A 26 -14.45 1.74 1.19
CA LYS A 26 -13.12 1.82 1.79
C LYS A 26 -12.66 0.44 2.27
N ASN A 27 -11.42 0.36 2.74
CA ASN A 27 -10.84 -0.87 3.31
C ASN A 27 -10.80 -2.02 2.29
N ASN A 28 -10.46 -1.70 1.04
CA ASN A 28 -10.40 -2.61 -0.10
C ASN A 28 -9.01 -2.62 -0.76
N SER A 29 -8.87 -3.30 -1.90
CA SER A 29 -7.59 -3.45 -2.60
C SER A 29 -7.00 -2.15 -3.15
N LEU A 30 -7.74 -1.03 -3.16
CA LEU A 30 -7.27 0.29 -3.60
C LEU A 30 -6.57 1.10 -2.51
N ASP A 31 -6.98 0.95 -1.26
CA ASP A 31 -6.61 1.88 -0.18
C ASP A 31 -5.89 1.22 1.00
N VAL A 32 -5.99 -0.10 1.15
CA VAL A 32 -5.29 -0.85 2.20
C VAL A 32 -3.85 -1.15 1.78
N THR A 33 -2.89 -0.69 2.58
CA THR A 33 -1.48 -1.06 2.42
C THR A 33 -1.28 -2.55 2.77
N ILE A 34 -0.66 -3.29 1.84
CA ILE A 34 -0.41 -4.75 1.95
C ILE A 34 1.06 -5.06 2.24
N ASN A 35 1.97 -4.18 1.81
CA ASN A 35 3.42 -4.34 1.99
C ASN A 35 3.80 -4.38 3.49
N PRO A 36 4.36 -5.49 4.00
CA PRO A 36 4.73 -5.63 5.42
C PRO A 36 5.68 -4.54 5.90
N ALA A 37 6.72 -4.22 5.12
CA ALA A 37 7.68 -3.19 5.49
C ALA A 37 7.02 -1.82 5.67
N SER A 38 6.05 -1.49 4.81
CA SER A 38 5.25 -0.26 4.92
C SER A 38 4.36 -0.28 6.14
N ILE A 39 3.64 -1.38 6.36
CA ILE A 39 2.77 -1.56 7.51
C ILE A 39 3.55 -1.39 8.83
N ALA A 40 4.72 -2.02 8.97
CA ALA A 40 5.55 -1.95 10.17
C ALA A 40 6.02 -0.53 10.47
N MET A 41 6.19 0.29 9.43
CA MET A 41 6.60 1.70 9.54
C MET A 41 5.41 2.66 9.51
N GLY A 42 4.21 2.21 9.87
CA GLY A 42 3.05 3.08 9.99
C GLY A 42 2.45 3.52 8.64
N GLU A 43 2.58 2.73 7.59
CA GLU A 43 2.05 3.02 6.24
C GLU A 43 2.62 4.33 5.63
N SER A 44 3.88 4.65 5.96
CA SER A 44 4.49 5.94 5.62
C SER A 44 5.29 5.98 4.31
N PHE A 45 4.97 5.13 3.34
CA PHE A 45 5.81 4.91 2.15
C PHE A 45 5.65 5.93 1.02
N VAL A 46 4.99 7.06 1.28
CA VAL A 46 4.77 8.12 0.29
C VAL A 46 6.08 8.68 -0.28
N ALA A 47 7.13 8.75 0.55
CA ALA A 47 8.46 9.23 0.15
C ALA A 47 9.57 8.16 0.27
N ASN A 48 9.22 6.95 0.72
CA ASN A 48 10.17 5.86 0.90
C ASN A 48 10.17 4.94 -0.33
N TYR A 49 11.18 5.11 -1.17
CA TYR A 49 11.33 4.36 -2.42
C TYR A 49 12.05 3.02 -2.28
N LYS A 50 12.47 2.61 -1.08
CA LYS A 50 13.33 1.41 -0.90
C LYS A 50 12.63 0.06 -1.08
N SER A 51 11.30 0.06 -1.15
CA SER A 51 10.53 -1.16 -1.38
C SER A 51 9.99 -1.20 -2.80
N PRO A 52 10.05 -2.36 -3.48
CA PRO A 52 9.63 -2.47 -4.87
C PRO A 52 8.13 -2.23 -5.10
N SER A 53 7.28 -2.34 -4.07
CA SER A 53 5.83 -2.02 -4.19
C SER A 53 5.47 -0.61 -3.78
N SER A 54 6.44 0.23 -3.39
CA SER A 54 6.20 1.60 -2.95
C SER A 54 5.54 2.48 -4.03
N PHE A 55 5.59 2.07 -5.30
CA PHE A 55 4.88 2.73 -6.41
C PHE A 55 3.35 2.65 -6.28
N VAL A 56 2.82 1.65 -5.57
CA VAL A 56 1.38 1.54 -5.27
C VAL A 56 0.94 2.69 -4.37
N GLU A 57 1.82 3.14 -3.47
CA GLU A 57 1.58 4.26 -2.56
C GLU A 57 1.89 5.61 -3.20
N ASN A 58 2.94 5.71 -4.01
CA ASN A 58 3.29 6.90 -4.80
C ASN A 58 4.06 6.44 -6.05
N PRO A 59 3.53 6.60 -7.27
CA PRO A 59 4.18 6.09 -8.48
C PRO A 59 5.59 6.63 -8.72
N ALA A 60 5.92 7.82 -8.21
CA ALA A 60 7.26 8.40 -8.35
C ALA A 60 8.35 7.61 -7.60
N ASN A 61 7.97 6.77 -6.62
CA ASN A 61 8.90 5.93 -5.86
C ASN A 61 9.57 4.83 -6.69
N LEU A 62 9.01 4.49 -7.86
CA LEU A 62 9.56 3.44 -8.72
C LEU A 62 10.98 3.76 -9.25
N PHE A 63 11.37 5.04 -9.26
CA PHE A 63 12.50 5.56 -10.03
C PHE A 63 13.93 5.17 -9.55
N GLN A 64 14.10 4.38 -8.49
CA GLN A 64 15.39 4.35 -7.76
C GLN A 64 16.10 2.99 -7.67
N GLU A 65 15.56 1.94 -8.28
CA GLU A 65 16.19 0.62 -8.21
C GLU A 65 16.49 0.11 -9.62
N ASN A 66 17.79 0.10 -9.98
CA ASN A 66 18.33 -0.50 -11.22
C ASN A 66 18.22 -2.04 -11.19
N ASN A 67 17.07 -2.53 -10.76
CA ASN A 67 16.85 -3.91 -10.46
C ASN A 67 15.50 -4.32 -11.01
N THR A 68 15.51 -5.46 -11.69
CA THR A 68 14.27 -6.19 -11.93
C THR A 68 13.83 -6.82 -10.62
N THR A 69 12.60 -6.53 -10.18
CA THR A 69 12.07 -7.06 -8.91
C THR A 69 10.78 -7.81 -9.12
N LEU A 70 10.58 -8.82 -8.29
CA LEU A 70 9.30 -9.51 -8.11
C LEU A 70 8.97 -9.51 -6.63
N PHE A 71 7.70 -9.33 -6.29
CA PHE A 71 7.24 -9.39 -4.91
C PHE A 71 5.92 -10.12 -4.78
N TYR A 72 5.75 -10.73 -3.61
CA TYR A 72 4.50 -11.31 -3.15
C TYR A 72 4.30 -10.94 -1.68
N TYR A 73 3.20 -10.25 -1.40
CA TYR A 73 2.83 -9.77 -0.08
C TYR A 73 1.45 -10.25 0.31
N THR A 74 1.27 -10.50 1.60
CA THR A 74 0.00 -10.90 2.17
C THR A 74 -0.21 -10.19 3.50
N ARG A 75 -1.41 -9.71 3.75
CA ARG A 75 -1.87 -9.20 5.04
C ARG A 75 -3.12 -9.98 5.42
N SER A 76 -3.07 -10.68 6.53
CA SER A 76 -4.13 -11.57 6.99
C SER A 76 -4.64 -11.12 8.35
N LEU A 77 -5.95 -10.96 8.45
CA LEU A 77 -6.63 -10.75 9.70
C LEU A 77 -7.25 -12.07 10.14
N ASN A 78 -6.65 -12.67 11.17
CA ASN A 78 -7.25 -13.82 11.83
C ASN A 78 -8.05 -13.32 13.03
N TRP A 79 -9.36 -13.16 12.82
CA TRP A 79 -10.27 -12.62 13.83
C TRP A 79 -11.01 -13.73 14.58
N ILE A 80 -11.52 -14.75 13.88
CA ILE A 80 -12.34 -15.82 14.45
C ILE A 80 -11.89 -17.15 13.82
N THR A 81 -11.66 -18.16 14.66
CA THR A 81 -11.20 -19.51 14.26
C THR A 81 -12.15 -20.23 13.31
N GLU A 82 -13.44 -19.90 13.40
CA GLU A 82 -14.54 -20.50 12.67
C GLU A 82 -14.86 -19.80 11.33
N THR A 83 -14.19 -18.69 11.00
CA THR A 83 -14.39 -17.97 9.72
C THR A 83 -13.13 -18.02 8.87
N GLU A 84 -13.29 -18.14 7.55
CA GLU A 84 -12.17 -17.92 6.65
C GLU A 84 -11.65 -16.49 6.80
N THR A 85 -10.33 -16.34 6.79
CA THR A 85 -9.62 -15.10 7.13
C THR A 85 -9.83 -14.01 6.09
N PHE A 86 -10.12 -12.77 6.52
CA PHE A 86 -9.95 -11.60 5.67
C PHE A 86 -8.50 -11.52 5.22
N LYS A 87 -8.27 -11.52 3.91
CA LYS A 87 -6.92 -11.59 3.35
C LYS A 87 -6.77 -10.56 2.24
N PHE A 88 -5.72 -9.76 2.36
CA PHE A 88 -5.21 -8.94 1.29
C PHE A 88 -3.96 -9.59 0.71
N THR A 89 -3.85 -9.61 -0.61
CA THR A 89 -2.70 -10.14 -1.34
C THR A 89 -2.23 -9.10 -2.34
N SER A 90 -0.92 -8.95 -2.52
CA SER A 90 -0.32 -8.11 -3.55
C SER A 90 0.79 -8.89 -4.23
N VAL A 91 0.71 -9.02 -5.55
CA VAL A 91 1.75 -9.66 -6.38
C VAL A 91 2.15 -8.71 -7.49
N GLY A 92 3.44 -8.61 -7.78
CA GLY A 92 3.88 -7.67 -8.79
C GLY A 92 5.37 -7.69 -9.01
N GLY A 93 5.83 -6.70 -9.76
CA GLY A 93 7.23 -6.53 -10.07
C GLY A 93 7.54 -5.19 -10.71
N THR A 94 8.83 -4.92 -10.85
CA THR A 94 9.35 -3.71 -11.47
C THR A 94 10.41 -4.06 -12.50
N LEU A 95 10.48 -3.28 -13.57
CA LEU A 95 11.45 -3.42 -14.64
C LEU A 95 11.92 -2.04 -15.08
N LYS A 96 13.24 -1.89 -15.20
CA LYS A 96 13.84 -0.68 -15.75
C LYS A 96 13.81 -0.71 -17.28
N LEU A 97 13.35 0.37 -17.91
CA LEU A 97 13.34 0.54 -19.36
C LEU A 97 14.11 1.82 -19.74
N GLN A 98 14.48 1.95 -21.01
CA GLN A 98 15.24 3.12 -21.49
C GLN A 98 14.47 4.44 -21.33
N PHE A 99 13.13 4.41 -21.39
CA PHE A 99 12.29 5.61 -21.34
C PHE A 99 11.74 5.93 -19.95
N GLY A 100 11.95 5.06 -18.96
CA GLY A 100 11.45 5.16 -17.60
C GLY A 100 11.38 3.80 -16.93
N ASP A 101 10.96 3.78 -15.67
CA ASP A 101 10.81 2.54 -14.92
C ASP A 101 9.34 2.12 -14.94
N LEU A 102 9.09 0.83 -15.16
CA LEU A 102 7.77 0.23 -15.25
C LEU A 102 7.50 -0.65 -14.03
N GLY A 103 6.31 -0.52 -13.46
CA GLY A 103 5.83 -1.35 -12.36
C GLY A 103 4.50 -1.98 -12.72
N ILE A 104 4.28 -3.22 -12.28
CA ILE A 104 2.97 -3.89 -12.34
C ILE A 104 2.65 -4.47 -10.97
N ALA A 105 1.43 -4.30 -10.50
CA ALA A 105 0.93 -4.93 -9.29
C ALA A 105 -0.51 -5.38 -9.45
N TYR A 106 -0.85 -6.53 -8.89
CA TYR A 106 -2.20 -7.01 -8.71
C TYR A 106 -2.48 -7.10 -7.20
N ASN A 107 -3.39 -6.26 -6.72
CA ASN A 107 -3.88 -6.29 -5.35
C ASN A 107 -5.24 -6.98 -5.32
N GLU A 108 -5.46 -7.83 -4.32
CA GLU A 108 -6.72 -8.53 -4.12
C GLU A 108 -7.09 -8.46 -2.64
N TYR A 109 -8.37 -8.25 -2.38
CA TYR A 109 -9.00 -8.47 -1.09
C TYR A 109 -9.97 -9.63 -1.20
N ARG A 110 -9.97 -10.50 -0.20
CA ARG A 110 -10.97 -11.55 0.02
C ARG A 110 -11.55 -11.42 1.41
N ALA A 111 -12.86 -11.35 1.51
CA ALA A 111 -13.56 -11.41 2.78
C ALA A 111 -13.53 -12.82 3.38
N GLY A 112 -13.51 -13.85 2.53
CA GLY A 112 -13.66 -15.24 2.96
C GLY A 112 -15.10 -15.55 3.37
N LYS A 113 -15.40 -16.83 3.58
CA LYS A 113 -16.70 -17.26 4.15
C LYS A 113 -16.81 -16.86 5.62
N SER A 114 -17.88 -16.16 5.98
CA SER A 114 -18.17 -15.77 7.37
C SER A 114 -19.27 -16.63 8.00
N LEU A 115 -19.39 -16.62 9.33
CA LEU A 115 -20.46 -17.31 10.06
C LEU A 115 -21.87 -16.83 9.64
N PHE A 116 -21.99 -15.58 9.20
CA PHE A 116 -23.24 -14.97 8.75
C PHE A 116 -23.41 -15.00 7.23
N ASN A 117 -22.36 -15.36 6.49
CA ASN A 117 -22.31 -15.41 5.04
C ASN A 117 -21.43 -16.59 4.60
N SER A 118 -21.85 -17.81 4.93
CA SER A 118 -21.12 -19.03 4.60
C SER A 118 -21.28 -19.45 3.13
N GLN A 119 -22.16 -18.78 2.39
CA GLN A 119 -22.59 -19.17 1.05
C GLN A 119 -22.13 -18.22 -0.05
N SER A 120 -21.43 -17.12 0.27
CA SER A 120 -20.82 -16.24 -0.72
C SER A 120 -19.48 -15.70 -0.26
N ASP A 121 -18.57 -15.53 -1.21
CA ASP A 121 -17.25 -14.93 -1.02
C ASP A 121 -17.19 -13.59 -1.75
N GLU A 122 -16.90 -12.53 -1.01
CA GLU A 122 -16.77 -11.18 -1.51
C GLU A 122 -15.30 -10.87 -1.79
N ARG A 123 -15.01 -10.43 -3.02
CA ARG A 123 -13.65 -10.16 -3.49
C ARG A 123 -13.59 -8.92 -4.34
N ASN A 124 -12.65 -8.03 -4.04
CA ASN A 124 -12.30 -6.94 -4.95
C ASN A 124 -10.82 -7.03 -5.34
N SER A 125 -10.50 -6.47 -6.50
CA SER A 125 -9.15 -6.50 -7.03
C SER A 125 -8.79 -5.23 -7.77
N THR A 126 -7.48 -4.96 -7.81
CA THR A 126 -6.92 -3.81 -8.51
C THR A 126 -5.69 -4.26 -9.28
N LEU A 127 -5.74 -4.12 -10.61
CA LEU A 127 -4.55 -4.22 -11.45
C LEU A 127 -3.95 -2.82 -11.63
N ILE A 128 -2.66 -2.65 -11.36
CA ILE A 128 -1.94 -1.39 -11.33
C ILE A 128 -0.79 -1.46 -12.32
N PHE A 129 -0.73 -0.49 -13.24
CA PHE A 129 0.42 -0.23 -14.09
C PHE A 129 1.03 1.11 -13.70
N ALA A 130 2.33 1.11 -13.44
CA ALA A 130 3.07 2.29 -13.01
C ALA A 130 4.14 2.65 -14.04
N LEU A 131 4.28 3.94 -14.30
CA LEU A 131 5.41 4.50 -15.04
C LEU A 131 6.00 5.65 -14.25
N SER A 132 7.32 5.63 -14.06
CA SER A 132 8.03 6.71 -13.37
C SER A 132 9.25 7.15 -14.17
N LYS A 133 9.59 8.45 -14.03
CA LYS A 133 10.72 9.04 -14.74
C LYS A 133 11.37 10.16 -13.93
N LYS A 134 12.69 10.24 -14.04
CA LYS A 134 13.45 11.43 -13.66
C LYS A 134 13.05 12.61 -14.51
N ILE A 135 12.60 13.68 -13.88
CA ILE A 135 12.32 14.94 -14.57
C ILE A 135 13.57 15.82 -14.55
N ILE A 136 14.17 15.98 -13.37
CA ILE A 136 15.44 16.67 -13.15
C ILE A 136 16.25 15.92 -12.08
N LYS A 137 17.51 16.30 -11.85
CA LYS A 137 18.47 15.56 -11.00
C LYS A 137 17.91 15.08 -9.64
N ASN A 138 17.04 15.87 -9.03
CA ASN A 138 16.49 15.59 -7.70
C ASN A 138 14.97 15.44 -7.69
N LEU A 139 14.29 15.42 -8.85
CA LEU A 139 12.83 15.34 -8.93
C LEU A 139 12.40 14.21 -9.87
N ASN A 140 11.56 13.34 -9.34
CA ASN A 140 10.93 12.26 -10.07
C ASN A 140 9.43 12.48 -10.11
N ALA A 141 8.81 12.06 -11.19
CA ALA A 141 7.37 12.04 -11.35
C ALA A 141 6.93 10.67 -11.81
N GLY A 142 5.75 10.24 -11.38
CA GLY A 142 5.16 8.99 -11.81
C GLY A 142 3.66 9.08 -11.96
N ILE A 143 3.12 8.12 -12.71
CA ILE A 143 1.69 7.91 -12.92
C ILE A 143 1.35 6.44 -12.69
N ASN A 144 0.24 6.17 -12.02
CA ASN A 144 -0.39 4.85 -12.03
C ASN A 144 -1.65 4.89 -12.88
N ILE A 145 -1.91 3.81 -13.61
CA ILE A 145 -3.23 3.46 -14.16
C ILE A 145 -3.72 2.24 -13.40
N LYS A 146 -4.93 2.31 -12.84
CA LYS A 146 -5.54 1.24 -12.05
C LYS A 146 -6.84 0.78 -12.68
N PHE A 147 -7.06 -0.53 -12.71
CA PHE A 147 -8.31 -1.17 -13.07
C PHE A 147 -8.87 -1.85 -11.84
N PHE A 148 -9.98 -1.33 -11.33
CA PHE A 148 -10.63 -1.81 -10.12
C PHE A 148 -11.91 -2.56 -10.44
N ASP A 149 -12.12 -3.71 -9.80
CA ASP A 149 -13.29 -4.55 -9.96
C ASP A 149 -13.71 -5.15 -8.62
N HIS A 150 -15.02 -5.36 -8.44
CA HIS A 150 -15.60 -5.96 -7.25
C HIS A 150 -16.63 -7.03 -7.65
N LYS A 151 -16.52 -8.20 -7.01
CA LYS A 151 -17.35 -9.37 -7.29
C LYS A 151 -17.76 -10.05 -5.99
N ARG A 152 -19.00 -10.54 -5.96
CA ARG A 152 -19.48 -11.50 -4.96
C ARG A 152 -19.88 -12.76 -5.70
N VAL A 153 -19.28 -13.89 -5.33
CA VAL A 153 -19.56 -15.20 -5.93
C VAL A 153 -20.21 -16.10 -4.90
N SER A 154 -21.37 -16.68 -5.23
CA SER A 154 -22.05 -17.65 -4.38
C SER A 154 -21.92 -19.08 -4.91
N GLU A 155 -21.81 -20.03 -3.99
CA GLU A 155 -21.72 -21.46 -4.29
C GLU A 155 -23.01 -22.05 -4.87
N PHE A 156 -24.19 -21.43 -4.63
CA PHE A 156 -25.49 -21.94 -5.08
C PHE A 156 -26.00 -21.31 -6.39
N GLY A 157 -25.23 -20.42 -7.02
CA GLY A 157 -25.51 -19.91 -8.37
C GLY A 157 -26.79 -19.07 -8.55
N MET A 158 -27.59 -18.80 -7.51
CA MET A 158 -28.84 -18.04 -7.63
C MET A 158 -28.89 -16.84 -6.67
N GLY A 159 -29.08 -15.63 -7.23
CA GLY A 159 -29.57 -14.44 -6.53
C GLY A 159 -28.60 -13.67 -5.62
N LEU A 160 -27.42 -14.21 -5.30
CA LEU A 160 -26.46 -13.58 -4.37
C LEU A 160 -25.27 -12.90 -5.07
N ASN A 161 -25.30 -12.78 -6.40
CA ASN A 161 -24.21 -12.20 -7.16
C ASN A 161 -24.16 -10.68 -6.97
N LEU A 162 -22.95 -10.13 -7.12
CA LEU A 162 -22.73 -8.69 -7.26
C LEU A 162 -22.08 -8.45 -8.63
N GLU A 163 -22.71 -7.58 -9.42
CA GLU A 163 -22.17 -7.11 -10.69
C GLU A 163 -21.64 -5.70 -10.52
N SER A 164 -20.43 -5.44 -11.01
CA SER A 164 -19.83 -4.11 -11.03
C SER A 164 -19.21 -3.80 -12.40
N ASN A 165 -19.11 -2.52 -12.74
CA ASN A 165 -18.26 -2.10 -13.87
C ASN A 165 -16.81 -1.99 -13.40
N THR A 166 -15.86 -2.27 -14.28
CA THR A 166 -14.45 -1.99 -13.98
C THR A 166 -14.21 -0.48 -13.99
N ALA A 167 -13.76 0.07 -12.87
CA ALA A 167 -13.36 1.47 -12.77
C ALA A 167 -11.92 1.65 -13.25
N ILE A 168 -11.68 2.68 -14.07
CA ILE A 168 -10.35 3.09 -14.52
C ILE A 168 -9.94 4.32 -13.73
N LEU A 169 -8.87 4.21 -12.96
CA LEU A 169 -8.39 5.24 -12.05
C LEU A 169 -6.93 5.60 -12.32
N PHE A 170 -6.55 6.80 -11.89
CA PHE A 170 -5.22 7.35 -12.05
C PHE A 170 -4.69 7.84 -10.70
N ASP A 171 -3.39 7.60 -10.49
CA ASP A 171 -2.63 8.29 -9.46
C ASP A 171 -1.54 9.14 -10.12
N PHE A 172 -1.20 10.26 -9.50
CA PHE A 172 -0.06 11.07 -9.88
C PHE A 172 0.84 11.28 -8.67
N GLY A 173 2.14 11.16 -8.87
CA GLY A 173 3.12 11.18 -7.80
C GLY A 173 4.31 12.05 -8.13
N LEU A 174 4.86 12.70 -7.11
CA LEU A 174 6.12 13.44 -7.17
C LEU A 174 7.02 13.00 -6.02
N LEU A 175 8.31 12.98 -6.28
CA LEU A 175 9.36 12.68 -5.30
C LEU A 175 10.52 13.66 -5.48
N TYR A 176 10.87 14.38 -4.44
CA TYR A 176 11.94 15.38 -4.46
C TYR A 176 12.99 15.05 -3.39
N SER A 177 14.25 14.88 -3.79
CA SER A 177 15.38 14.66 -2.88
C SER A 177 16.25 15.92 -2.77
N PRO A 178 15.86 16.91 -1.95
CA PRO A 178 16.59 18.18 -1.84
C PRO A 178 18.02 18.02 -1.31
N LEU A 179 18.23 17.04 -0.44
CA LEU A 179 19.48 16.83 0.26
C LEU A 179 19.98 15.42 0.00
N LYS A 180 21.14 15.31 -0.62
CA LYS A 180 21.92 14.08 -0.70
C LYS A 180 23.38 14.45 -0.52
N PHE A 181 23.97 14.06 0.60
CA PHE A 181 25.37 14.31 0.89
C PHE A 181 26.05 13.04 1.36
N SER A 182 27.31 12.87 0.97
CA SER A 182 28.11 11.70 1.31
C SER A 182 29.48 12.15 1.79
N THR A 183 29.89 11.58 2.91
CA THR A 183 31.26 11.61 3.44
C THR A 183 31.86 10.21 3.31
N GLN A 184 33.14 10.04 3.68
CA GLN A 184 33.76 8.71 3.68
C GLN A 184 33.04 7.71 4.59
N LYS A 185 32.49 8.16 5.72
CA LYS A 185 31.89 7.28 6.74
C LYS A 185 30.38 7.32 6.77
N THR A 186 29.75 8.36 6.23
CA THR A 186 28.30 8.54 6.32
C THR A 186 27.70 9.05 5.02
N GLU A 187 26.53 8.52 4.66
CA GLU A 187 25.69 9.07 3.60
C GLU A 187 24.32 9.44 4.17
N HIS A 188 23.82 10.60 3.77
CA HIS A 188 22.54 11.12 4.21
C HIS A 188 21.70 11.52 3.02
N GLU A 189 20.42 11.16 3.05
CA GLU A 189 19.46 11.51 2.02
C GLU A 189 18.12 11.89 2.64
N LEU A 190 17.62 13.09 2.30
CA LEU A 190 16.24 13.50 2.60
C LEU A 190 15.43 13.46 1.32
N THR A 191 14.28 12.81 1.39
CA THR A 191 13.32 12.72 0.31
C THR A 191 11.95 13.20 0.81
N LEU A 192 11.29 14.00 -0.02
CA LEU A 192 9.93 14.48 0.18
C LEU A 192 9.05 13.89 -0.93
N GLY A 193 7.84 13.46 -0.59
CA GLY A 193 6.92 12.83 -1.53
C GLY A 193 5.53 13.42 -1.41
N THR A 194 4.83 13.50 -2.54
CA THR A 194 3.40 13.80 -2.57
C THR A 194 2.72 13.00 -3.66
N THR A 195 1.46 12.65 -3.45
CA THR A 195 0.66 11.96 -4.47
C THR A 195 -0.83 12.24 -4.30
N ILE A 196 -1.53 12.25 -5.43
CA ILE A 196 -2.98 12.23 -5.52
C ILE A 196 -3.41 10.87 -6.08
N GLN A 197 -4.38 10.21 -5.47
CA GLN A 197 -4.73 8.82 -5.79
C GLN A 197 -6.20 8.61 -6.10
N ASN A 198 -6.45 7.60 -6.94
CA ASN A 198 -7.75 7.00 -7.24
C ASN A 198 -8.75 7.95 -7.93
N PHE A 199 -8.27 8.78 -8.86
CA PHE A 199 -9.12 9.68 -9.64
C PHE A 199 -9.43 9.09 -11.01
N GLY A 200 -10.70 9.07 -11.43
CA GLY A 200 -11.06 8.49 -12.72
C GLY A 200 -12.55 8.30 -12.89
N THR A 201 -12.93 7.20 -13.53
CA THR A 201 -14.32 6.92 -13.94
C THR A 201 -15.24 6.64 -12.76
N ASP A 202 -16.54 6.86 -12.96
CA ASP A 202 -17.56 6.47 -12.00
C ASP A 202 -17.61 4.94 -11.84
N PHE A 203 -17.78 4.50 -10.61
CA PHE A 203 -17.94 3.09 -10.25
C PHE A 203 -19.40 2.82 -9.87
N LYS A 204 -19.93 1.71 -10.38
CA LYS A 204 -21.32 1.31 -10.27
C LYS A 204 -21.40 -0.16 -9.91
N GLU A 205 -22.30 -0.47 -8.99
CA GLU A 205 -22.58 -1.83 -8.55
C GLU A 205 -24.07 -2.10 -8.58
N LYS A 206 -24.42 -3.36 -8.85
CA LYS A 206 -25.76 -3.90 -8.76
C LYS A 206 -25.70 -5.11 -7.84
N ASP A 207 -26.44 -5.04 -6.75
CA ASP A 207 -26.49 -6.09 -5.73
C ASP A 207 -27.86 -6.77 -5.78
N TYR A 208 -27.91 -7.99 -6.31
CA TYR A 208 -29.17 -8.71 -6.50
C TYR A 208 -29.91 -9.06 -5.20
N ILE A 209 -29.27 -8.90 -4.03
CA ILE A 209 -29.86 -9.14 -2.71
C ILE A 209 -30.61 -7.91 -2.21
N PHE A 210 -29.95 -6.75 -2.24
CA PHE A 210 -30.46 -5.53 -1.62
C PHE A 210 -31.07 -4.56 -2.62
N ASN A 211 -30.60 -4.56 -3.86
CA ASN A 211 -31.07 -3.66 -4.89
C ASN A 211 -30.73 -4.09 -6.33
N ASN A 212 -31.77 -4.43 -7.09
CA ASN A 212 -31.64 -4.91 -8.47
C ASN A 212 -31.39 -3.79 -9.52
N GLU A 213 -30.90 -2.62 -9.11
CA GLU A 213 -30.53 -1.52 -10.01
C GLU A 213 -29.06 -1.11 -9.79
N PHE A 214 -28.40 -0.64 -10.86
CA PHE A 214 -27.04 -0.11 -10.76
C PHE A 214 -27.03 1.19 -9.94
N LYS A 215 -26.20 1.21 -8.91
CA LYS A 215 -25.97 2.38 -8.06
C LYS A 215 -24.53 2.83 -8.16
N PHE A 216 -24.34 4.15 -8.15
CA PHE A 216 -23.01 4.73 -8.00
C PHE A 216 -22.47 4.44 -6.60
N VAL A 217 -21.24 3.94 -6.56
CA VAL A 217 -20.48 3.70 -5.32
C VAL A 217 -19.23 4.57 -5.37
N ARG A 218 -19.00 5.35 -4.31
CA ARG A 218 -17.80 6.21 -4.26
C ARG A 218 -16.57 5.36 -3.97
N LEU A 219 -15.55 5.51 -4.81
CA LEU A 219 -14.22 4.98 -4.54
C LEU A 219 -13.38 6.02 -3.78
N PRO A 220 -12.44 5.59 -2.92
CA PRO A 220 -11.81 6.48 -1.98
C PRO A 220 -10.65 7.23 -2.64
N ARG A 221 -10.68 8.56 -2.59
CA ARG A 221 -9.65 9.45 -3.17
C ARG A 221 -8.78 10.02 -2.08
N PHE A 222 -7.48 10.08 -2.33
CA PHE A 222 -6.53 10.53 -1.32
C PHE A 222 -5.55 11.57 -1.86
N LEU A 223 -5.19 12.50 -0.99
CA LEU A 223 -3.98 13.31 -1.12
C LEU A 223 -3.02 12.86 -0.04
N LYS A 224 -1.79 12.54 -0.41
CA LYS A 224 -0.75 12.12 0.52
C LYS A 224 0.47 13.02 0.45
N PHE A 225 1.09 13.23 1.59
CA PHE A 225 2.39 13.87 1.74
C PHE A 225 3.26 12.99 2.63
N GLY A 226 4.57 13.05 2.45
CA GLY A 226 5.47 12.37 3.35
C GLY A 226 6.93 12.76 3.17
N PHE A 227 7.74 12.26 4.08
CA PHE A 227 9.18 12.38 4.02
C PHE A 227 9.85 11.05 4.37
N ALA A 228 11.10 10.92 3.91
CA ALA A 228 11.99 9.83 4.26
C ALA A 228 13.40 10.43 4.47
N TYR A 229 14.02 10.15 5.62
CA TYR A 229 15.38 10.54 5.92
C TYR A 229 16.23 9.30 6.18
N ASN A 230 17.19 9.05 5.30
CA ASN A 230 18.06 7.90 5.32
C ASN A 230 19.46 8.30 5.76
N ILE A 231 20.05 7.53 6.67
CA ILE A 231 21.41 7.66 7.16
C ILE A 231 22.10 6.30 6.99
N GLN A 232 23.18 6.24 6.23
CA GLN A 232 24.00 5.05 6.07
C GLN A 232 25.37 5.28 6.70
N PHE A 233 25.82 4.35 7.52
CA PHE A 233 27.14 4.30 8.12
C PHE A 233 27.96 3.23 7.41
N ARG A 234 29.12 3.63 6.92
CA ARG A 234 30.05 2.79 6.17
C ARG A 234 31.26 2.44 7.02
N ASN A 235 31.76 1.22 6.85
CA ASN A 235 33.02 0.80 7.42
C ASN A 235 34.22 1.28 6.58
N ASP A 236 35.43 0.97 7.06
CA ASP A 236 36.68 1.35 6.40
C ASP A 236 36.86 0.70 5.01
N GLU A 237 36.12 -0.37 4.71
CA GLU A 237 36.04 -0.98 3.37
C GLU A 237 34.95 -0.38 2.48
N ASN A 238 34.35 0.76 2.87
CA ASN A 238 33.22 1.40 2.20
C ASN A 238 31.94 0.54 2.11
N LYS A 239 31.83 -0.54 2.89
CA LYS A 239 30.61 -1.37 2.96
C LYS A 239 29.63 -0.80 3.99
N ASN A 240 28.34 -0.94 3.73
CA ASN A 240 27.29 -0.50 4.64
C ASN A 240 27.21 -1.42 5.87
N ASP A 241 27.55 -0.88 7.03
CA ASP A 241 27.48 -1.59 8.32
C ASP A 241 26.13 -1.38 8.98
N LEU A 242 25.61 -0.16 8.93
CA LEU A 242 24.36 0.23 9.56
C LEU A 242 23.63 1.23 8.69
N GLU A 243 22.33 1.04 8.52
CA GLU A 243 21.45 2.00 7.85
C GLU A 243 20.26 2.29 8.76
N ILE A 244 19.97 3.57 8.96
CA ILE A 244 18.82 4.06 9.72
C ILE A 244 17.95 4.88 8.78
N LEU A 245 16.68 4.54 8.72
CA LEU A 245 15.67 5.27 7.96
C LEU A 245 14.60 5.77 8.92
N PHE A 246 14.23 7.04 8.77
CA PHE A 246 13.06 7.65 9.39
C PHE A 246 12.08 8.05 8.31
N THR A 247 10.79 7.90 8.57
CA THR A 247 9.76 8.21 7.59
C THR A 247 8.48 8.68 8.27
N GLY A 248 7.76 9.58 7.60
CA GLY A 248 6.46 10.04 8.04
C GLY A 248 5.55 10.31 6.85
N SER A 249 4.24 10.12 7.05
CA SER A 249 3.21 10.40 6.08
C SER A 249 1.98 11.02 6.72
N TYR A 250 1.32 11.84 5.92
CA TYR A 250 -0.04 12.33 6.15
C TYR A 250 -0.87 11.94 4.93
N LYS A 251 -2.03 11.32 5.16
CA LYS A 251 -2.99 10.94 4.12
C LYS A 251 -4.33 11.63 4.46
N SER A 252 -4.81 12.46 3.54
CA SER A 252 -6.09 13.14 3.62
C SER A 252 -7.10 12.48 2.70
N PHE A 253 -8.28 12.16 3.23
CA PHE A 253 -9.39 11.60 2.48
C PHE A 253 -10.21 12.71 1.81
N LEU A 254 -10.26 12.71 0.47
CA LEU A 254 -10.69 13.88 -0.31
C LEU A 254 -12.16 13.91 -0.68
N ASN A 255 -12.86 12.77 -0.59
CA ASN A 255 -14.27 12.68 -0.96
C ASN A 255 -15.14 12.04 0.13
N PRO A 256 -15.08 12.53 1.39
CA PRO A 256 -15.89 12.02 2.48
C PRO A 256 -17.39 12.17 2.22
N LEU A 257 -18.16 11.23 2.77
CA LEU A 257 -19.60 11.41 2.97
C LEU A 257 -19.82 12.46 4.06
N LYS A 258 -21.03 13.04 4.13
CA LYS A 258 -21.35 14.09 5.12
C LYS A 258 -21.05 13.70 6.57
N TYR A 259 -21.28 12.44 6.92
CA TYR A 259 -21.01 11.93 8.26
C TYR A 259 -19.53 11.58 8.49
N GLU A 260 -18.70 11.55 7.45
CA GLU A 260 -17.27 11.23 7.51
C GLU A 260 -16.38 12.48 7.48
N ILE A 261 -16.94 13.70 7.47
CA ILE A 261 -16.16 14.94 7.33
C ILE A 261 -15.13 15.09 8.47
N GLY A 262 -15.41 14.53 9.66
CA GLY A 262 -14.48 14.48 10.78
C GLY A 262 -13.51 13.27 10.76
N ASP A 263 -13.60 12.41 9.75
CA ASP A 263 -12.91 11.13 9.66
C ASP A 263 -11.96 11.05 8.44
N VAL A 264 -11.16 12.10 8.23
CA VAL A 264 -10.41 12.29 6.97
C VAL A 264 -8.88 12.21 7.10
N ASP A 265 -8.34 12.38 8.30
CA ASP A 265 -6.91 12.58 8.52
C ASP A 265 -6.22 11.33 9.08
N TYR A 266 -5.28 10.80 8.32
CA TYR A 266 -4.47 9.65 8.69
C TYR A 266 -3.01 10.08 8.87
N TRP A 267 -2.36 9.54 9.89
CA TRP A 267 -0.97 9.82 10.20
C TRP A 267 -0.16 8.54 10.33
N GLY A 268 1.01 8.54 9.72
CA GLY A 268 1.95 7.43 9.76
C GLY A 268 3.34 7.92 10.08
N VAL A 269 4.04 7.28 11.01
CA VAL A 269 5.47 7.51 11.25
C VAL A 269 6.17 6.18 11.50
N GLY A 270 7.42 6.09 11.09
CA GLY A 270 8.18 4.86 11.26
C GLY A 270 9.68 5.05 11.19
N SER A 271 10.38 4.04 11.71
CA SER A 271 11.81 3.92 11.61
C SER A 271 12.20 2.49 11.25
N GLN A 272 13.29 2.37 10.50
CA GLN A 272 13.93 1.13 10.15
C GLN A 272 15.42 1.20 10.50
N VAL A 273 15.93 0.11 11.06
CA VAL A 273 17.36 -0.13 11.24
C VAL A 273 17.74 -1.36 10.45
N LYS A 274 18.76 -1.27 9.61
CA LYS A 274 19.30 -2.35 8.79
C LYS A 274 20.78 -2.55 9.12
N ILE A 275 21.17 -3.80 9.42
CA ILE A 275 22.51 -4.17 9.88
C ILE A 275 23.19 -5.05 8.84
N LYS A 276 24.40 -4.66 8.40
CA LYS A 276 25.27 -5.39 7.45
C LYS A 276 24.60 -5.82 6.15
N ASP A 277 23.57 -5.10 5.74
CA ASP A 277 22.61 -5.46 4.71
C ASP A 277 21.65 -6.63 4.97
N PHE A 278 21.91 -7.50 5.95
CA PHE A 278 21.14 -8.73 6.15
C PHE A 278 19.89 -8.51 6.99
N PHE A 279 20.05 -7.99 8.20
CA PHE A 279 18.96 -7.94 9.17
C PHE A 279 18.28 -6.59 9.13
N VAL A 280 16.95 -6.59 9.19
CA VAL A 280 16.14 -5.37 9.21
C VAL A 280 15.16 -5.44 10.37
N ALA A 281 15.12 -4.40 11.19
CA ALA A 281 14.12 -4.20 12.23
C ALA A 281 13.36 -2.91 11.95
N ARG A 282 12.05 -2.92 12.19
CA ARG A 282 11.15 -1.81 11.90
C ARG A 282 10.17 -1.60 13.05
N VAL A 283 9.90 -0.33 13.33
CA VAL A 283 8.88 0.10 14.27
C VAL A 283 8.16 1.31 13.71
N GLY A 284 6.89 1.43 14.00
CA GLY A 284 6.10 2.56 13.52
C GLY A 284 4.81 2.73 14.29
N SER A 285 4.16 3.85 14.02
CA SER A 285 2.87 4.22 14.56
C SER A 285 1.96 4.63 13.41
N TYR A 286 0.72 4.16 13.46
CA TYR A 286 -0.33 4.52 12.52
C TYR A 286 -1.56 5.01 13.26
N GLN A 287 -2.11 6.14 12.83
CA GLN A 287 -3.35 6.69 13.35
C GLN A 287 -4.37 6.76 12.21
N SER A 288 -5.50 6.10 12.41
CA SER A 288 -6.67 6.18 11.52
C SER A 288 -7.75 7.05 12.17
N PRO A 289 -8.46 7.87 11.39
CA PRO A 289 -9.55 8.68 11.91
C PRO A 289 -10.87 7.89 11.98
N GLU A 290 -10.92 6.68 11.42
CA GLU A 290 -12.14 5.87 11.31
C GLU A 290 -12.43 5.10 12.60
N TYR A 291 -13.71 4.87 12.87
CA TYR A 291 -14.11 3.84 13.82
C TYR A 291 -13.86 2.46 13.22
N ASN A 292 -12.99 1.69 13.85
CA ASN A 292 -12.74 0.30 13.49
C ASN A 292 -12.90 -0.56 14.73
N LEU A 293 -13.49 -1.74 14.57
CA LEU A 293 -13.56 -2.72 15.65
C LEU A 293 -12.15 -3.13 16.12
N LEU A 294 -11.18 -3.14 15.22
CA LEU A 294 -9.83 -3.64 15.49
C LEU A 294 -8.91 -2.66 16.22
N TYR A 295 -9.20 -1.36 16.22
CA TYR A 295 -8.35 -0.33 16.82
C TYR A 295 -9.13 0.94 17.15
N ASP A 296 -8.65 1.67 18.15
CA ASP A 296 -9.29 2.89 18.63
C ASP A 296 -9.14 4.04 17.62
N ARG A 297 -10.24 4.76 17.40
CA ARG A 297 -10.28 5.96 16.57
C ARG A 297 -9.28 7.01 17.06
N ALA A 298 -8.54 7.60 16.12
CA ALA A 298 -7.59 8.68 16.35
C ALA A 298 -6.53 8.40 17.42
N LYS A 299 -6.29 7.13 17.77
CA LYS A 299 -5.21 6.73 18.66
C LYS A 299 -4.04 6.14 17.86
N PRO A 300 -2.80 6.47 18.25
CA PRO A 300 -1.60 5.83 17.70
C PRO A 300 -1.63 4.31 17.90
N LEU A 301 -1.54 3.56 16.81
CA LEU A 301 -1.37 2.11 16.81
C LEU A 301 0.08 1.76 16.52
N LEU A 302 0.79 1.24 17.53
CA LEU A 302 2.16 0.78 17.38
C LEU A 302 2.23 -0.50 16.56
N ARG A 303 3.24 -0.59 15.69
CA ARG A 303 3.47 -1.72 14.77
C ARG A 303 4.95 -2.06 14.76
N TYR A 304 5.24 -3.34 14.54
CA TYR A 304 6.61 -3.85 14.57
C TYR A 304 6.81 -4.85 13.45
N GLY A 305 8.00 -4.86 12.86
CA GLY A 305 8.33 -5.80 11.81
C GLY A 305 9.80 -6.12 11.74
N PHE A 306 10.11 -7.27 11.15
CA PHE A 306 11.45 -7.76 10.95
C PHE A 306 11.60 -8.22 9.52
N GLY A 307 12.83 -8.14 8.99
CA GLY A 307 13.15 -8.64 7.67
C GLY A 307 14.55 -9.20 7.59
N ILE A 308 14.75 -10.08 6.63
CA ILE A 308 16.04 -10.68 6.29
C ILE A 308 16.26 -10.46 4.79
N ASN A 309 17.41 -9.93 4.41
CA ASN A 309 17.87 -9.85 3.02
C ASN A 309 19.04 -10.81 2.83
N LEU A 310 18.94 -11.69 1.85
CA LEU A 310 19.92 -12.71 1.50
C LEU A 310 20.47 -12.42 0.10
N PRO A 311 21.50 -11.57 -0.03
CA PRO A 311 22.23 -11.44 -1.28
C PRO A 311 23.03 -12.72 -1.54
N LEU A 312 22.65 -13.48 -2.57
CA LEU A 312 23.26 -14.79 -2.87
C LEU A 312 24.75 -14.67 -3.21
N SER A 313 25.16 -13.54 -3.80
CA SER A 313 26.58 -13.21 -4.05
C SER A 313 27.43 -13.15 -2.78
N LYS A 314 26.86 -12.74 -1.64
CA LYS A 314 27.58 -12.76 -0.35
C LYS A 314 27.57 -14.15 0.32
N LEU A 315 26.79 -15.10 -0.21
CA LEU A 315 26.72 -16.48 0.28
C LEU A 315 27.58 -17.45 -0.57
N GLY A 316 28.34 -16.94 -1.53
CA GLY A 316 29.24 -17.75 -2.38
C GLY A 316 28.62 -18.26 -3.67
N PHE A 317 27.42 -17.78 -4.04
CA PHE A 317 26.83 -18.05 -5.35
C PHE A 317 27.10 -16.87 -6.30
N ASP A 318 27.65 -17.12 -7.48
CA ASP A 318 27.92 -16.09 -8.50
C ASP A 318 26.64 -15.62 -9.23
N ILE A 319 25.58 -15.34 -8.47
CA ILE A 319 24.28 -14.89 -8.97
C ILE A 319 23.99 -13.52 -8.33
N PRO A 320 23.75 -12.45 -9.12
CA PRO A 320 23.46 -11.11 -8.62
C PRO A 320 22.01 -10.97 -8.12
N LEU A 321 21.55 -11.96 -7.35
CA LEU A 321 20.18 -12.07 -6.86
C LEU A 321 20.15 -11.88 -5.34
N THR A 322 19.16 -11.12 -4.88
CA THR A 322 18.84 -10.92 -3.47
C THR A 322 17.43 -11.42 -3.20
N ILE A 323 17.29 -12.28 -2.18
CA ILE A 323 15.99 -12.72 -1.67
C ILE A 323 15.75 -12.02 -0.35
N SER A 324 14.63 -11.31 -0.23
CA SER A 324 14.22 -10.65 0.99
C SER A 324 12.92 -11.26 1.51
N ALA A 325 12.84 -11.45 2.81
CA ALA A 325 11.62 -11.85 3.51
C ALA A 325 11.31 -10.83 4.60
N ASP A 326 10.06 -10.38 4.67
CA ASP A 326 9.58 -9.43 5.67
C ASP A 326 8.38 -10.01 6.41
N TYR A 327 8.32 -9.76 7.72
CA TYR A 327 7.20 -10.09 8.59
C TYR A 327 6.82 -8.88 9.43
N THR A 328 5.53 -8.69 9.67
CA THR A 328 5.01 -7.57 10.44
C THR A 328 3.87 -8.01 11.32
N PHE A 329 3.94 -7.63 12.58
CA PHE A 329 2.91 -7.83 13.56
C PHE A 329 2.16 -6.52 13.80
N ILE A 330 0.84 -6.57 13.70
CA ILE A 330 -0.06 -5.46 13.99
C ILE A 330 -0.88 -5.84 15.22
N PRO A 331 -0.58 -5.26 16.39
CA PRO A 331 -1.43 -5.35 17.56
C PRO A 331 -2.85 -4.90 17.19
N ILE A 332 -3.87 -5.58 17.71
CA ILE A 332 -5.27 -5.18 17.56
C ILE A 332 -5.96 -5.26 18.92
N ASN A 333 -6.99 -4.45 19.11
CA ASN A 333 -7.78 -4.45 20.33
C ASN A 333 -8.39 -5.82 20.61
N GLN A 334 -8.29 -6.27 21.87
CA GLN A 334 -9.10 -7.38 22.34
C GLN A 334 -10.57 -6.94 22.41
N ILE A 335 -11.42 -7.71 21.76
CA ILE A 335 -12.87 -7.54 21.70
C ILE A 335 -13.40 -8.90 22.09
N GLU A 336 -14.21 -8.93 23.12
CA GLU A 336 -14.96 -10.10 23.51
C GLU A 336 -16.07 -10.35 22.51
N MET A 337 -16.23 -11.60 22.09
CA MET A 337 -17.28 -12.01 21.19
C MET A 337 -18.06 -13.15 21.80
N TYR A 338 -19.35 -13.17 21.56
CA TYR A 338 -20.25 -14.21 22.03
C TYR A 338 -20.79 -14.96 20.82
N ASN A 339 -20.82 -16.29 20.87
CA ASN A 339 -21.49 -17.09 19.85
C ASN A 339 -23.02 -16.97 19.97
N LEU A 340 -23.76 -17.63 19.08
CA LEU A 340 -25.23 -17.63 19.10
C LEU A 340 -25.82 -18.19 20.40
N ASP A 341 -25.06 -19.03 21.11
CA ASP A 341 -25.43 -19.60 22.41
C ASP A 341 -25.01 -18.72 23.60
N GLY A 342 -24.51 -17.50 23.35
CA GLY A 342 -24.07 -16.55 24.37
C GLY A 342 -22.76 -16.94 25.07
N GLN A 343 -21.98 -17.88 24.53
CA GLN A 343 -20.68 -18.28 25.07
C GLN A 343 -19.57 -17.40 24.51
N LEU A 344 -18.65 -16.97 25.39
CA LEU A 344 -17.47 -16.21 25.01
C LEU A 344 -16.57 -17.02 24.07
N ILE A 345 -16.44 -16.57 22.83
CA ILE A 345 -15.49 -17.09 21.86
C ILE A 345 -14.10 -16.56 22.23
N LYS A 346 -13.23 -17.43 22.75
CA LYS A 346 -11.81 -17.12 22.98
C LYS A 346 -11.11 -17.01 21.62
N SER A 347 -11.09 -15.83 21.00
CA SER A 347 -10.39 -15.64 19.73
C SER A 347 -8.93 -15.19 19.92
N LYS A 348 -8.02 -15.87 19.21
CA LYS A 348 -6.66 -15.37 18.97
C LYS A 348 -6.77 -14.20 17.99
N LYS A 349 -6.24 -13.05 18.39
CA LYS A 349 -6.30 -11.80 17.62
C LYS A 349 -4.92 -11.48 17.07
N SER A 350 -4.65 -11.93 15.85
CA SER A 350 -3.42 -11.54 15.16
C SER A 350 -3.76 -10.98 13.79
N LEU A 351 -3.45 -9.71 13.62
CA LEU A 351 -3.31 -9.12 12.30
C LEU A 351 -1.82 -9.11 11.97
N TYR A 352 -1.44 -9.79 10.90
CA TYR A 352 -0.05 -9.86 10.48
C TYR A 352 0.07 -9.66 8.98
N ALA A 353 1.27 -9.27 8.56
CA ALA A 353 1.64 -9.22 7.17
C ALA A 353 2.96 -9.94 6.96
N ALA A 354 3.09 -10.62 5.82
CA ALA A 354 4.28 -11.34 5.42
C ALA A 354 4.56 -11.10 3.95
N GLY A 355 5.83 -11.20 3.58
CA GLY A 355 6.28 -10.81 2.25
C GLY A 355 7.55 -11.47 1.82
N ILE A 356 7.65 -11.76 0.52
CA ILE A 356 8.88 -12.16 -0.14
C ILE A 356 9.12 -11.21 -1.30
N THR A 357 10.37 -10.77 -1.46
CA THR A 357 10.85 -10.01 -2.60
C THR A 357 12.05 -10.72 -3.20
N ILE A 358 12.08 -10.82 -4.52
CA ILE A 358 13.24 -11.26 -5.28
C ILE A 358 13.71 -10.07 -6.09
N ARG A 359 15.00 -9.76 -5.99
CA ARG A 359 15.64 -8.64 -6.66
C ARG A 359 16.83 -9.15 -7.43
N MET A 360 16.83 -8.93 -8.74
CA MET A 360 17.97 -9.18 -9.60
C MET A 360 18.62 -7.83 -9.88
N ASN A 361 19.88 -7.65 -9.46
CA ASN A 361 20.64 -6.48 -9.85
C ASN A 361 20.98 -6.65 -11.34
N ASP A 362 20.62 -5.68 -12.17
CA ASP A 362 20.66 -5.82 -13.63
C ASP A 362 22.06 -6.29 -14.11
N LEU A 363 22.08 -7.38 -14.89
CA LEU A 363 23.25 -7.87 -15.63
C LEU A 363 23.59 -7.00 -16.86
N PHE A 364 22.70 -6.07 -17.22
CA PHE A 364 22.78 -5.24 -18.44
C PHE A 364 23.31 -3.82 -18.21
N GLY A 365 24.08 -3.62 -17.14
CA GLY A 365 24.84 -2.38 -16.96
C GLY A 365 26.03 -2.35 -17.91
N GLU A 366 25.88 -1.68 -19.04
CA GLU A 366 27.00 -0.97 -19.69
C GLU A 366 27.39 0.27 -18.88
#